data_AF-A0AAU5NVG9-F1
#
_entry.id   AF-A0AAU5NVG9-F1
#
_cell.length_a   1.000
_cell.length_b   1.000
_cell.length_c   1.000
_cell.angle_alpha   90.00
_cell.angle_beta   90.00
_cell.angle_gamma   90.00
#
_symmetry.space_group_name_H-M   'P 1'
#
loop_
_entity.id
_entity.type
_entity.pdbx_description
1 polymer ?
#
loop_
_entity_poly.entity_id
_entity_poly.type
_entity_poly.pdbx_seq_one_letter_code
_entity_poly.pdbx_strand_id
1 'polypeptide(L)'
;MAHTFEELVEKQRAAQAARARVQEMRDSLGAPAHEPWSESQTDTYETAWRAWRDLARDAQAALNEYAKDEDLDRAEVEADVQRAAGGTSGPTAP
;
A
#
# COMPACT_ATOMS: atom_id res chain seq x y z
N MET A 1 8.38 11.55 -16.11
CA MET A 1 9.30 12.08 -15.08
C MET A 1 9.83 10.87 -14.36
N ALA A 2 11.13 10.81 -14.06
CA ALA A 2 11.66 9.73 -13.23
C ALA A 2 10.96 9.80 -11.87
N HIS A 3 10.33 8.70 -11.45
CA HIS A 3 9.73 8.63 -10.12
C HIS A 3 10.86 8.73 -9.10
N THR A 4 10.73 9.58 -8.07
CA THR A 4 11.77 9.68 -7.05
C THR A 4 11.51 8.68 -5.93
N PHE A 5 12.56 8.27 -5.20
CA PHE A 5 12.41 7.41 -4.03
C PHE A 5 11.37 7.95 -3.02
N GLU A 6 11.36 9.27 -2.78
CA GLU A 6 10.37 9.92 -1.90
C GLU A 6 8.92 9.77 -2.42
N GLU A 7 8.72 9.90 -3.74
CA GLU A 7 7.42 9.66 -4.37
C GLU A 7 6.95 8.21 -4.19
N LEU A 8 7.87 7.23 -4.30
CA LEU A 8 7.57 5.81 -4.06
C LEU A 8 7.15 5.57 -2.61
N VAL A 9 7.85 6.21 -1.65
CA VAL A 9 7.53 6.12 -0.23
C VAL A 9 6.15 6.71 0.06
N GLU A 10 5.82 7.87 -0.50
CA GLU A 10 4.49 8.48 -0.32
C GLU A 10 3.37 7.65 -0.96
N LYS A 11 3.57 7.12 -2.18
CA LYS A 11 2.61 6.21 -2.83
C LYS A 11 2.41 4.93 -2.01
N GLN A 12 3.50 4.34 -1.52
CA GLN A 12 3.43 3.14 -0.68
C GLN A 12 2.76 3.44 0.66
N ARG A 13 3.02 4.59 1.28
CA ARG A 13 2.35 5.01 2.51
C ARG A 13 0.85 5.21 2.30
N ALA A 14 0.44 5.82 1.19
CA ALA A 14 -0.97 5.97 0.83
C ALA A 14 -1.64 4.60 0.62
N ALA A 15 -0.97 3.67 -0.08
CA ALA A 15 -1.45 2.30 -0.24
C ALA A 15 -1.57 1.56 1.11
N GLN A 16 -0.59 1.70 2.01
CA GLN A 16 -0.64 1.11 3.34
C GLN A 16 -1.77 1.70 4.21
N ALA A 17 -1.96 3.01 4.18
CA ALA A 17 -3.05 3.68 4.91
C ALA A 17 -4.43 3.21 4.39
N ALA A 18 -4.60 3.12 3.06
CA ALA A 18 -5.83 2.60 2.47
C ALA A 18 -6.06 1.12 2.84
N ARG A 19 -5.01 0.29 2.83
CA ARG A 19 -5.07 -1.11 3.29
C ARG A 19 -5.48 -1.21 4.75
N ALA A 20 -4.88 -0.40 5.62
CA ALA A 20 -5.21 -0.36 7.05
C ALA A 20 -6.69 -0.02 7.25
N ARG A 21 -7.23 0.94 6.50
CA ARG A 21 -8.66 1.27 6.56
C ARG A 21 -9.56 0.13 6.07
N VAL A 22 -9.18 -0.57 5.00
CA VAL A 22 -9.91 -1.76 4.52
C VAL A 22 -9.91 -2.86 5.58
N GLN A 23 -8.77 -3.06 6.25
CA GLN A 23 -8.61 -4.02 7.34
C GLN A 23 -9.47 -3.64 8.55
N GLU A 24 -9.39 -2.39 9.03
CA GLU A 24 -10.23 -1.87 10.11
C GLU A 24 -11.72 -2.00 9.79
N MET A 25 -12.12 -1.74 8.54
CA MET A 25 -13.50 -1.89 8.10
C MET A 25 -13.92 -3.35 8.17
N ARG A 26 -13.10 -4.29 7.67
CA ARG A 26 -13.35 -5.73 7.80
C ARG A 26 -13.47 -6.17 9.25
N ASP A 27 -12.59 -5.66 10.12
CA ASP A 27 -12.56 -6.00 11.53
C ASP A 27 -13.77 -5.41 12.28
N SER A 28 -14.21 -4.20 11.91
CA SER A 28 -15.39 -3.51 12.48
C SER A 28 -16.71 -4.11 12.01
N LEU A 29 -16.80 -4.54 10.75
CA LEU A 29 -17.97 -5.22 10.19
C LEU A 29 -18.14 -6.65 10.74
N GLY A 30 -17.11 -7.18 11.41
CA GLY A 30 -17.11 -8.53 11.96
C GLY A 30 -16.77 -9.59 10.92
N ALA A 31 -16.28 -10.74 11.40
CA ALA A 31 -15.99 -11.87 10.53
C ALA A 31 -17.27 -12.28 9.78
N PRO A 32 -17.23 -12.42 8.44
CA PRO A 32 -18.40 -12.80 7.64
C PRO A 32 -18.99 -14.17 8.02
N ALA A 33 -18.32 -14.91 8.91
CA ALA A 33 -18.78 -16.17 9.48
C ALA A 33 -19.94 -16.02 10.49
N HIS A 34 -20.20 -14.82 11.04
CA HIS A 34 -21.27 -14.62 12.03
C HIS A 34 -22.52 -13.96 11.46
N GLU A 35 -22.39 -12.98 10.57
CA GLU A 35 -23.53 -12.31 9.94
C GLU A 35 -23.13 -11.81 8.54
N PRO A 36 -23.92 -12.07 7.48
CA PRO A 36 -23.64 -11.56 6.16
C PRO A 36 -23.73 -10.02 6.18
N TRP A 37 -22.71 -9.37 5.62
CA TRP A 37 -22.72 -7.91 5.50
C TRP A 37 -23.90 -7.46 4.66
N SER A 38 -24.49 -6.31 5.01
CA SER A 38 -25.50 -5.67 4.17
C SER A 38 -24.91 -5.21 2.83
N GLU A 39 -25.76 -5.01 1.82
CA GLU A 39 -25.33 -4.50 0.51
C GLU A 39 -24.57 -3.17 0.62
N SER A 40 -25.01 -2.26 1.50
CA SER A 40 -24.34 -0.98 1.73
C SER A 40 -22.95 -1.12 2.37
N GLN A 41 -22.78 -2.08 3.30
CA GLN A 41 -21.49 -2.37 3.91
C GLN A 41 -20.52 -3.02 2.91
N THR A 42 -21.04 -3.93 2.08
CA THR A 42 -20.29 -4.57 1.00
C THR A 42 -19.83 -3.54 -0.03
N ASP A 43 -20.73 -2.68 -0.51
CA ASP A 43 -20.41 -1.61 -1.49
C ASP A 43 -19.35 -0.63 -0.94
N THR A 44 -19.47 -0.25 0.34
CA THR A 44 -18.49 0.61 1.02
C THR A 44 -17.12 -0.07 1.10
N TYR A 45 -17.08 -1.36 1.47
CA TYR A 45 -15.85 -2.14 1.52
C TYR A 45 -15.23 -2.32 0.13
N GLU A 46 -16.02 -2.65 -0.88
CA GLU A 46 -15.55 -2.81 -2.27
C GLU A 46 -14.97 -1.51 -2.81
N THR A 47 -15.60 -0.37 -2.50
CA THR A 47 -15.09 0.95 -2.89
C THR A 47 -13.74 1.24 -2.23
N ALA A 48 -13.62 1.00 -0.93
CA ALA A 48 -12.35 1.17 -0.20
C ALA A 48 -11.27 0.20 -0.72
N TRP A 49 -11.64 -1.04 -1.01
CA TRP A 49 -10.74 -2.06 -1.55
C TRP A 49 -10.26 -1.71 -2.97
N ARG A 50 -11.15 -1.22 -3.84
CA ARG A 50 -10.79 -0.72 -5.18
C ARG A 50 -9.83 0.45 -5.10
N ALA A 51 -10.12 1.45 -4.25
CA ALA A 51 -9.25 2.60 -4.03
C ALA A 51 -7.86 2.18 -3.55
N TRP A 52 -7.78 1.27 -2.58
CA TRP A 52 -6.52 0.69 -2.13
C TRP A 52 -5.77 -0.01 -3.27
N ARG A 53 -6.45 -0.85 -4.04
CA ARG A 53 -5.83 -1.63 -5.13
C ARG A 53 -5.28 -0.71 -6.23
N ASP A 54 -5.98 0.37 -6.53
CA ASP A 54 -5.54 1.32 -7.55
C ASP A 54 -4.30 2.10 -7.06
N LEU A 55 -4.24 2.49 -5.78
CA LEU A 55 -3.02 3.04 -5.15
C LEU A 55 -1.86 2.06 -5.15
N ALA A 56 -2.11 0.78 -4.83
CA ALA A 56 -1.08 -0.25 -4.83
C ALA A 56 -0.52 -0.51 -6.24
N ARG A 57 -1.37 -0.44 -7.27
CA ARG A 57 -0.94 -0.55 -8.67
C ARG A 57 -0.09 0.63 -9.10
N ASP A 58 -0.48 1.84 -8.72
CA ASP A 58 0.28 3.05 -9.01
C ASP A 58 1.66 3.02 -8.32
N ALA A 59 1.73 2.56 -7.06
CA ALA A 59 2.99 2.35 -6.35
C ALA A 59 3.89 1.30 -7.05
N GLN A 60 3.32 0.15 -7.46
CA GLN A 60 4.07 -0.89 -8.18
C GLN A 60 4.56 -0.42 -9.55
N ALA A 61 3.76 0.35 -10.28
CA ALA A 61 4.17 0.91 -11.56
C ALA A 61 5.34 1.88 -11.37
N ALA A 62 5.25 2.77 -10.39
CA ALA A 62 6.31 3.71 -10.08
C ALA A 62 7.60 3.01 -9.61
N LEU A 63 7.50 1.97 -8.77
CA LEU A 63 8.63 1.14 -8.33
C LEU A 63 9.34 0.47 -9.52
N ASN A 64 8.56 -0.06 -10.46
CA ASN A 64 9.10 -0.74 -11.63
C ASN A 64 9.84 0.22 -12.57
N GLU A 65 9.28 1.41 -12.79
CA GLU A 65 9.94 2.44 -13.59
C GLU A 65 11.21 2.97 -12.89
N TYR A 66 11.15 3.23 -11.57
CA TYR A 66 12.33 3.66 -10.81
C TYR A 66 13.45 2.61 -10.81
N ALA A 67 13.13 1.35 -10.54
CA ALA A 67 14.13 0.27 -10.55
C ALA A 67 14.78 0.11 -11.93
N LYS A 68 14.00 0.29 -13.00
CA LYS A 68 14.51 0.24 -14.38
C LYS A 68 15.38 1.46 -14.71
N ASP A 69 15.00 2.65 -14.27
CA ASP A 69 15.75 3.88 -14.52
C ASP A 69 17.09 3.91 -13.75
N GLU A 70 17.12 3.34 -12.54
CA GLU A 70 18.29 3.30 -11.67
C GLU A 70 19.15 2.02 -11.82
N ASP A 71 18.73 1.08 -12.68
CA ASP A 71 19.34 -0.25 -12.87
C ASP A 71 19.44 -1.06 -11.55
N LEU A 72 18.43 -0.92 -10.68
CA LEU A 72 18.33 -1.58 -9.39
C LEU A 72 17.40 -2.80 -9.43
N ASP A 73 17.59 -3.73 -8.49
CA ASP A 73 16.64 -4.83 -8.33
C ASP A 73 15.31 -4.32 -7.73
N ARG A 74 14.20 -4.62 -8.42
CA ARG A 74 12.87 -4.19 -8.00
C ARG A 74 12.53 -4.66 -6.57
N ALA A 75 12.96 -5.85 -6.18
CA ALA A 75 12.67 -6.38 -4.86
C ALA A 75 13.46 -5.65 -3.76
N GLU A 76 14.68 -5.19 -4.05
CA GLU A 76 15.45 -4.35 -3.12
C GLU A 76 14.80 -2.98 -2.95
N VAL A 77 14.45 -2.31 -4.05
CA VAL A 77 13.75 -1.01 -4.01
C VAL A 77 12.42 -1.13 -3.27
N GLU A 78 11.62 -2.18 -3.55
CA GLU A 78 10.35 -2.42 -2.86
C GLU A 78 10.55 -2.60 -1.35
N ALA A 79 11.56 -3.36 -0.93
CA ALA A 79 11.88 -3.56 0.48
C ALA A 79 12.28 -2.23 1.18
N ASP A 80 13.07 -1.39 0.51
CA ASP A 80 13.50 -0.11 1.05
C ASP A 80 12.35 0.90 1.14
N VAL A 81 11.51 0.96 0.11
CA VAL A 81 10.29 1.78 0.10
C VAL A 81 9.31 1.30 1.18
N GLN A 82 9.14 -0.01 1.35
CA GLN A 82 8.29 -0.58 2.39
C GLN A 82 8.82 -0.28 3.80
N ARG A 83 10.14 -0.32 4.00
CA ARG A 83 10.79 0.05 5.27
C ARG A 83 10.61 1.53 5.59
N ALA A 84 10.86 2.40 4.61
CA ALA A 84 10.71 3.85 4.74
C ALA A 84 9.25 4.26 4.97
N ALA A 85 8.30 3.64 4.26
CA ALA A 85 6.87 3.91 4.42
C ALA A 85 6.31 3.37 5.76
N GLY A 86 6.85 2.25 6.25
CA GLY A 86 6.44 1.59 7.51
C GLY A 86 6.98 2.20 8.80
N GLY A 87 7.78 3.27 8.73
CA GLY A 87 8.19 4.03 9.92
C GLY A 87 9.10 3.29 10.91
N THR A 88 9.78 2.20 10.50
CA THR A 88 10.94 1.69 11.25
C THR A 88 12.22 2.20 10.58
N SER A 89 12.40 3.52 10.69
CA SER A 89 13.74 4.08 10.68
C SER A 89 14.37 3.71 12.04
N GLY A 90 14.85 2.48 12.15
CA GLY A 90 15.85 2.12 13.15
C GLY A 90 17.21 2.54 12.60
N PRO A 91 18.02 3.33 13.33
CA PRO A 91 19.25 3.88 12.79
C PRO A 91 20.23 2.76 12.46
N THR A 92 20.56 2.60 11.19
CA THR A 92 21.82 1.97 10.79
C THR A 92 22.93 2.95 11.15
N ALA A 93 23.63 2.68 12.24
CA ALA A 93 24.88 3.33 12.61
C ALA A 93 25.95 2.24 12.80
N PRO A 94 27.22 2.52 12.45
CA PRO A 94 28.24 1.56 12.03
C PRO A 94 28.76 0.62 13.13
#